data_AF-A0A5C6Z2H2-F1
#
_entry.id   AF-A0A5C6Z2H2-F1
#
_cell.length_a   1.000
_cell.length_b   1.000
_cell.length_c   1.000
_cell.angle_alpha   90.00
_cell.angle_beta   90.00
_cell.angle_gamma   90.00
#
_symmetry.space_group_name_H-M   'P 1'
#
loop_
_entity.id
_entity.type
_entity.pdbx_description
1 polymer ?
#
loop_
_entity_poly.entity_id
_entity_poly.type
_entity_poly.pdbx_seq_one_letter_code
_entity_poly.pdbx_strand_id
1 'polypeptide(L)'
;MRETLTNQKFQAFIRKLLLLLILFYSGNQSIAQCWEKIEKRAWHAFAIQEDGKLLSWGLNQQGQLGIGTTIDRLEPIQINCALGEQKILK
;
A
#
# COMPACT_ATOMS: atom_id res chain seq x y z
N MET A 1 20.56 -6.75 -51.19
CA MET A 1 19.81 -7.89 -50.56
C MET A 1 20.50 -8.48 -49.32
N ARG A 2 21.83 -8.59 -49.22
CA ARG A 2 22.50 -9.13 -48.02
C ARG A 2 22.43 -8.22 -46.78
N GLU A 3 22.48 -6.90 -46.97
CA GLU A 3 22.45 -5.92 -45.85
C GLU A 3 21.11 -5.85 -45.12
N THR A 4 19.99 -6.01 -45.85
CA THR A 4 18.64 -5.99 -45.27
C THR A 4 18.39 -7.22 -44.38
N LEU A 5 18.97 -8.38 -44.74
CA LEU A 5 18.89 -9.60 -43.95
C LEU A 5 19.68 -9.48 -42.63
N THR A 6 20.84 -8.81 -42.65
CA THR A 6 21.64 -8.57 -41.45
C THR A 6 20.94 -7.65 -40.46
N ASN A 7 20.32 -6.57 -40.96
CA ASN A 7 19.51 -5.65 -40.13
C ASN A 7 18.29 -6.33 -39.53
N GLN A 8 17.60 -7.20 -40.27
CA GLN A 8 16.46 -7.94 -39.75
C GLN A 8 16.85 -8.96 -38.67
N LYS A 9 17.99 -9.64 -38.83
CA LYS A 9 18.54 -10.54 -37.81
C LYS A 9 18.94 -9.80 -36.54
N PHE A 10 19.53 -8.61 -36.68
CA PHE A 10 19.89 -7.76 -35.54
C PHE A 10 18.65 -7.24 -34.79
N GLN A 11 17.61 -6.80 -35.50
CA GLN A 11 16.34 -6.39 -34.89
C GLN A 11 15.63 -7.56 -34.20
N ALA A 12 15.66 -8.76 -34.78
CA ALA A 12 15.14 -9.97 -34.16
C ALA A 12 15.91 -10.35 -32.88
N PHE A 13 17.22 -10.12 -32.86
CA PHE A 13 18.07 -10.31 -31.68
C PHE A 13 17.73 -9.31 -30.57
N ILE A 14 17.66 -8.01 -30.88
CA ILE A 14 17.28 -6.96 -29.92
C ILE A 14 15.89 -7.22 -29.35
N ARG A 15 14.90 -7.58 -30.19
CA ARG A 15 13.54 -7.88 -29.71
C ARG A 15 13.52 -9.06 -28.75
N LYS A 16 14.27 -10.12 -29.03
CA LYS A 16 14.40 -11.26 -28.11
C LYS A 16 15.10 -10.88 -26.81
N LEU A 17 16.14 -10.05 -26.87
CA LEU A 17 16.83 -9.54 -25.69
C LEU A 17 15.91 -8.68 -24.82
N LEU A 18 15.12 -7.79 -25.42
CA LEU A 18 14.14 -6.97 -24.70
C LEU A 18 13.04 -7.81 -24.04
N LEU A 19 12.53 -8.85 -24.72
CA LEU A 19 11.55 -9.77 -24.14
C LEU A 19 12.11 -10.53 -22.93
N LEU A 20 13.37 -10.97 -22.99
CA LEU A 20 14.04 -11.62 -21.86
C LEU A 20 14.22 -10.69 -20.66
N LEU A 21 14.57 -9.41 -20.90
CA LEU A 21 14.72 -8.41 -19.84
C LEU A 21 13.38 -8.10 -19.16
N ILE A 22 12.27 -8.03 -19.91
CA ILE A 22 10.92 -7.82 -19.36
C ILE A 22 10.51 -9.00 -18.47
N LEU A 23 10.73 -10.24 -18.93
CA LEU A 23 10.43 -11.44 -18.17
C LEU A 23 11.26 -11.54 -16.88
N PHE A 24 12.52 -11.14 -16.93
CA PHE A 24 13.41 -11.06 -15.77
C PHE A 24 12.94 -10.02 -14.75
N TYR A 25 12.44 -8.86 -15.21
CA TYR A 25 11.90 -7.83 -14.33
C TYR A 25 10.58 -8.25 -13.67
N SER A 26 9.70 -8.95 -14.38
CA SER A 26 8.42 -9.44 -13.84
C SER A 26 8.55 -10.55 -12.79
N GLY A 27 9.70 -11.23 -12.72
CA GLY A 27 9.95 -12.30 -11.74
C GLY A 27 10.29 -11.83 -10.32
N ASN A 28 10.47 -10.52 -10.11
CA ASN A 28 10.97 -9.95 -8.85
C ASN A 28 9.92 -9.21 -8.02
N GLN A 29 8.62 -9.40 -8.27
CA GLN A 29 7.57 -8.92 -7.38
C GLN A 29 7.32 -9.93 -6.26
N SER A 30 8.18 -9.91 -5.25
CA SER A 30 7.82 -10.48 -3.95
C SER A 30 6.78 -9.57 -3.32
N ILE A 31 5.49 -9.90 -3.49
CA ILE A 31 4.43 -9.33 -2.64
C ILE A 31 4.45 -10.14 -1.34
N ALA A 32 5.47 -9.88 -0.51
CA ALA A 32 5.48 -10.40 0.84
C ALA A 32 4.55 -9.52 1.69
N GLN A 33 3.27 -9.89 1.79
CA GLN A 33 2.41 -9.43 2.88
C GLN A 33 2.79 -10.19 4.16
N CYS A 34 3.92 -9.82 4.76
CA CYS A 34 4.20 -10.10 6.15
C CYS A 34 4.31 -8.74 6.83
N TRP A 35 3.37 -8.47 7.74
CA TRP A 35 3.29 -7.26 8.55
C TRP A 35 4.70 -6.77 8.95
N GLU A 36 5.08 -5.58 8.51
CA GLU A 36 6.45 -5.06 8.70
C GLU A 36 6.70 -4.60 10.15
N LYS A 37 5.64 -4.24 10.88
CA LYS A 37 5.76 -3.82 12.27
C LYS A 37 4.45 -4.02 13.04
N ILE A 38 4.48 -4.87 14.06
CA ILE A 38 3.49 -4.85 15.14
C ILE A 38 4.14 -4.07 16.28
N GLU A 39 3.91 -2.75 16.32
CA GLU A 39 4.20 -2.01 17.53
C GLU A 39 3.06 -2.22 18.52
N LYS A 40 3.28 -3.14 19.47
CA LYS A 40 2.45 -3.22 20.67
C LYS A 40 2.75 -2.01 21.54
N ARG A 41 2.15 -0.87 21.24
CA ARG A 41 2.03 0.21 22.23
C ARG A 41 0.77 -0.07 23.04
N ALA A 42 0.96 -0.66 24.23
CA ALA A 42 -0.04 -0.84 25.27
C ALA A 42 -1.51 -0.79 24.80
N TRP A 43 -2.03 -1.95 24.39
CA TRP A 43 -3.45 -2.27 24.21
C TRP A 43 -4.19 -1.57 23.06
N HIS A 44 -3.54 -0.80 22.18
CA HIS A 44 -4.15 -0.25 20.96
C HIS A 44 -3.23 -0.40 19.73
N ALA A 45 -3.82 -0.44 18.54
CA ALA A 45 -3.18 -0.73 17.27
C ALA A 45 -3.84 0.04 16.11
N PHE A 46 -3.09 0.18 15.01
CA PHE A 46 -3.51 0.89 13.81
C PHE A 46 -3.12 0.11 12.55
N ALA A 47 -3.91 0.23 11.48
CA ALA A 47 -3.59 -0.31 10.17
C ALA A 47 -4.08 0.63 9.05
N ILE A 48 -3.43 0.57 7.89
CA ILE A 48 -3.85 1.29 6.68
C ILE A 48 -4.21 0.24 5.63
N GLN A 49 -5.41 0.33 5.06
CA GLN A 49 -5.87 -0.52 3.96
C GLN A 49 -5.31 -0.02 2.62
N GLU A 50 -5.31 -0.90 1.61
CA GLU A 50 -4.84 -0.57 0.24
C GLU A 50 -5.62 0.58 -0.41
N ASP A 51 -6.88 0.79 0.00
CA ASP A 51 -7.74 1.89 -0.46
C ASP A 51 -7.49 3.21 0.32
N GLY A 52 -6.47 3.25 1.17
CA GLY A 52 -6.08 4.43 1.95
C GLY A 52 -6.87 4.65 3.24
N LYS A 53 -7.75 3.72 3.63
CA LYS A 53 -8.51 3.83 4.89
C LYS A 53 -7.63 3.54 6.09
N LEU A 54 -7.70 4.42 7.10
CA LEU A 54 -7.05 4.24 8.38
C LEU A 54 -7.98 3.53 9.35
N LEU A 55 -7.51 2.44 9.96
CA LEU A 55 -8.20 1.64 10.95
C LEU A 55 -7.47 1.77 12.30
N SER A 56 -8.23 1.74 13.40
CA SER A 56 -7.70 1.63 14.76
C SER A 56 -8.50 0.62 15.59
N TRP A 57 -7.87 0.00 16.56
CA TRP A 57 -8.56 -0.82 17.57
C TRP A 57 -7.77 -0.87 18.87
N GLY A 58 -8.44 -1.20 19.95
CA GLY A 58 -7.91 -1.45 21.27
C GLY A 58 -8.50 -0.57 22.35
N LEU A 59 -7.74 -0.37 23.43
CA LEU A 59 -8.09 0.53 24.52
C LEU A 59 -8.16 1.97 24.01
N ASN A 60 -9.15 2.73 24.45
CA ASN A 60 -9.48 4.07 23.98
C ASN A 60 -9.85 5.04 25.13
N GLN A 61 -9.54 4.70 26.38
CA GLN A 61 -9.92 5.50 27.55
C GLN A 61 -9.45 6.97 27.51
N GLN A 62 -8.41 7.29 26.74
CA GLN A 62 -7.90 8.66 26.55
C GLN A 62 -8.17 9.21 25.14
N GLY A 63 -8.98 8.53 24.33
CA GLY A 63 -9.29 8.93 22.96
C GLY A 63 -8.22 8.57 21.93
N GLN A 64 -7.28 7.68 22.27
CA GLN A 64 -6.16 7.28 21.39
C GLN A 64 -6.58 6.69 20.03
N LEU A 65 -7.79 6.16 19.89
CA LEU A 65 -8.27 5.62 18.61
C LEU A 65 -8.70 6.70 17.62
N GLY A 66 -8.83 7.97 18.03
CA GLY A 66 -9.16 9.07 17.12
C GLY A 66 -10.58 9.02 16.53
N ILE A 67 -11.48 8.22 17.11
CA ILE A 67 -12.85 8.01 16.62
C ILE A 67 -13.90 8.93 17.27
N GLY A 68 -13.48 10.01 17.93
CA GLY A 68 -14.39 10.95 18.60
C GLY A 68 -15.13 10.41 19.83
N THR A 69 -14.71 9.24 20.34
CA THR A 69 -15.22 8.65 21.58
C THR A 69 -14.06 8.14 22.42
N THR A 70 -14.31 7.79 23.68
CA THR A 70 -13.34 7.14 24.58
C THR A 70 -13.67 5.66 24.83
N ILE A 71 -14.50 5.07 23.97
CA ILE A 71 -14.95 3.68 24.10
C ILE A 71 -13.94 2.76 23.44
N ASP A 72 -13.50 1.75 24.18
CA ASP A 72 -12.59 0.71 23.70
C ASP A 72 -13.21 -0.06 22.52
N ARG A 73 -12.37 -0.49 21.57
CA ARG A 73 -12.80 -1.26 20.40
C ARG A 73 -11.97 -2.52 20.27
N LEU A 74 -12.57 -3.69 20.39
CA LEU A 74 -11.83 -4.94 20.21
C LEU A 74 -11.65 -5.30 18.73
N GLU A 75 -12.38 -4.62 17.84
CA GLU A 75 -12.36 -4.82 16.39
C GLU A 75 -11.87 -3.55 15.69
N PRO A 76 -11.21 -3.69 14.52
CA PRO A 76 -10.80 -2.56 13.69
C PRO A 76 -11.98 -1.65 13.35
N ILE A 77 -11.86 -0.37 13.71
CA ILE A 77 -12.79 0.68 13.34
C ILE A 77 -12.10 1.69 12.43
N GLN A 78 -12.80 2.10 11.37
CA GLN A 78 -12.32 3.11 10.45
C GLN A 78 -12.29 4.48 11.15
N ILE A 79 -11.14 5.15 11.11
CA ILE A 79 -10.99 6.53 11.52
C ILE A 79 -11.45 7.41 10.37
N ASN A 80 -12.59 8.07 10.56
CA ASN A 80 -13.06 9.10 9.64
C ASN A 80 -12.46 10.44 10.09
N CYS A 81 -11.27 10.76 9.60
CA CYS A 81 -10.74 12.12 9.71
C CYS A 81 -11.58 13.02 8.80
N ALA A 82 -12.69 13.55 9.31
CA ALA A 82 -13.23 14.77 8.75
C ALA A 82 -12.15 15.84 8.95
N LEU A 83 -11.43 16.19 7.88
CA LEU A 83 -10.70 17.45 7.83
C LEU A 83 -11.69 18.51 8.29
N GLY A 84 -11.42 19.12 9.45
CA GLY A 84 -12.41 19.86 10.20
C GLY A 84 -13.17 20.85 9.33
N GLU A 85 -14.42 20.54 9.02
CA GLU A 85 -15.42 21.58 8.97
C GLU A 85 -15.60 22.04 10.41
N GLN A 86 -14.70 22.91 10.87
CA GLN A 86 -15.11 23.86 11.88
C GLN A 86 -16.32 24.54 11.29
N LYS A 87 -17.49 24.19 11.83
CA LYS A 87 -18.73 24.91 11.62
C LYS A 87 -18.44 26.34 12.10
N ILE A 88 -17.94 27.18 11.20
CA ILE A 88 -17.84 28.61 11.41
C ILE A 88 -19.30 29.04 11.53
N LEU A 89 -19.77 29.13 12.76
CA LEU A 89 -21.04 29.76 13.10
C LEU A 89 -20.91 31.21 12.63
N LYS A 90 -21.60 31.54 11.55
CA LYS A 90 -21.98 32.92 11.23
C LYS A 90 -23.27 33.25 11.94
#